data_AF-A0A511T5S4-F1
#
_entry.id   AF-A0A511T5S4-F1
#
_cell.length_a   1.000
_cell.length_b   1.000
_cell.length_c   1.000
_cell.angle_alpha   90.00
_cell.angle_beta   90.00
_cell.angle_gamma   90.00
#
_symmetry.space_group_name_H-M   'P 1'
#
loop_
_entity.id
_entity.type
_entity.pdbx_description
1 polymer ?
#
loop_
_entity_poly.entity_id
_entity_poly.type
_entity_poly.pdbx_seq_one_letter_code
_entity_poly.pdbx_strand_id
1 'polypeptide(L)'
;MKTRWVWVLMGLVGCMACSGKDDPDEGETPQQRRAKLQRCIVTRLPAPAGSTEPSWAVSGFALVGAYRACEPDAGRATASDFGQVVEGIARWESEDVSRVRLTQPAESAR
;
A
#
# COMPACT_ATOMS: atom_id res chain seq x y z
N MET A 1 -40.61 -47.44 5.42
CA MET A 1 -40.63 -46.03 4.95
C MET A 1 -39.19 -45.58 4.69
N LYS A 2 -38.96 -45.04 3.48
CA LYS A 2 -37.85 -44.17 3.02
C LYS A 2 -36.42 -44.73 2.93
N THR A 3 -36.21 -45.45 1.84
CA THR A 3 -35.01 -45.46 0.99
C THR A 3 -34.65 -44.05 0.49
N ARG A 4 -33.43 -43.57 0.74
CA ARG A 4 -32.76 -42.47 0.01
C ARG A 4 -31.25 -42.79 -0.03
N TRP A 5 -30.84 -43.64 -0.97
CA TRP A 5 -30.23 -43.24 -2.26
C TRP A 5 -28.91 -42.46 -2.09
N VAL A 6 -27.86 -43.27 -1.88
CA VAL A 6 -26.47 -43.04 -2.29
C VAL A 6 -26.45 -42.82 -3.80
N TRP A 7 -26.01 -41.66 -4.27
CA TRP A 7 -25.40 -41.42 -5.58
C TRP A 7 -24.91 -39.97 -5.65
N VAL A 8 -23.60 -39.72 -5.50
CA VAL A 8 -22.78 -38.87 -6.38
C VAL A 8 -21.30 -39.28 -6.15
N LEU A 9 -20.97 -40.50 -6.55
CA LEU A 9 -19.59 -40.91 -6.86
C LEU A 9 -19.51 -40.93 -8.40
N MET A 10 -19.29 -39.76 -8.99
CA MET A 10 -18.88 -39.65 -10.39
C MET A 10 -18.17 -38.32 -10.55
N GLY A 11 -16.85 -38.38 -10.68
CA GLY A 11 -16.00 -37.21 -10.87
C GLY A 11 -14.53 -37.47 -10.56
N LEU A 12 -13.97 -38.53 -11.13
CA LEU A 12 -12.52 -38.69 -11.30
C LEU A 12 -11.97 -37.54 -12.14
N VAL A 13 -11.27 -36.59 -11.51
CA VAL A 13 -10.18 -35.78 -12.10
C VAL A 13 -9.27 -35.43 -10.91
N GLY A 14 -8.13 -36.07 -10.68
CA GLY A 14 -7.02 -36.06 -11.62
C GLY A 14 -6.30 -34.72 -11.62
N CYS A 15 -5.86 -34.23 -10.45
CA CYS A 15 -4.69 -33.34 -10.32
C CYS A 15 -4.22 -33.27 -8.86
N MET A 16 -3.29 -34.17 -8.54
CA MET A 16 -2.33 -33.96 -7.47
C MET A 16 -1.48 -32.73 -7.85
N ALA A 17 -1.13 -31.90 -6.86
CA ALA A 17 -0.27 -30.71 -6.94
C ALA A 17 -0.91 -29.38 -7.37
N CYS A 18 -1.66 -28.77 -6.43
CA CYS A 18 -1.60 -27.33 -6.17
C CYS A 18 -1.87 -27.11 -4.67
N SER A 19 -0.80 -27.04 -3.88
CA SER A 19 -0.86 -26.40 -2.57
C SER A 19 -1.09 -24.91 -2.80
N GLY A 20 -2.20 -24.39 -2.29
CA GLY A 20 -2.51 -22.97 -2.33
C GLY A 20 -4.02 -22.81 -2.34
N LYS A 21 -4.60 -22.72 -1.14
CA LYS A 21 -6.00 -22.35 -0.95
C LYS A 21 -6.29 -21.08 -1.76
N ASP A 22 -7.16 -21.19 -2.75
CA ASP A 22 -8.04 -20.10 -3.16
C ASP A 22 -8.95 -19.80 -1.95
N ASP A 23 -8.58 -18.79 -1.16
CA ASP A 23 -9.48 -18.16 -0.20
C ASP A 23 -10.13 -16.93 -0.89
N PRO A 24 -11.46 -16.79 -0.83
CA PRO A 24 -12.20 -15.70 -1.47
C PRO A 24 -12.06 -14.42 -0.62
N ASP A 25 -11.77 -13.28 -1.26
CA ASP A 25 -11.84 -11.94 -0.62
C ASP A 25 -10.96 -11.74 0.64
N GLU A 26 -9.64 -11.90 0.53
CA GLU A 26 -8.72 -11.30 1.51
C GLU A 26 -8.64 -9.78 1.27
N GLY A 27 -9.45 -9.01 1.99
CA GLY A 27 -9.35 -7.55 2.02
C GLY A 27 -7.91 -7.11 2.30
N GLU A 28 -7.38 -6.19 1.47
CA GLU A 28 -5.99 -5.67 1.55
C GLU A 28 -5.61 -5.34 3.01
N THR A 29 -4.56 -5.96 3.54
CA THR A 29 -4.16 -5.76 4.94
C THR A 29 -3.73 -4.31 5.18
N PRO A 30 -3.86 -3.77 6.42
CA PRO A 30 -3.41 -2.40 6.71
C PRO A 30 -1.94 -2.12 6.38
N GLN A 31 -1.04 -3.12 6.45
CA GLN A 31 0.34 -2.95 5.98
C GLN A 31 0.42 -2.80 4.46
N GLN A 32 -0.27 -3.66 3.70
CA GLN A 32 -0.28 -3.59 2.23
C GLN A 32 -0.85 -2.25 1.73
N ARG A 33 -1.93 -1.76 2.34
CA ARG A 33 -2.51 -0.44 2.01
C ARG A 33 -1.50 0.68 2.21
N ARG A 34 -0.80 0.67 3.35
CA ARG A 34 0.23 1.67 3.68
C ARG A 34 1.39 1.62 2.69
N ALA A 35 1.92 0.44 2.38
CA ALA A 35 3.00 0.29 1.40
C ALA A 35 2.60 0.77 -0.01
N LYS A 36 1.34 0.53 -0.41
CA LYS A 36 0.78 1.03 -1.68
C LYS A 36 0.65 2.55 -1.69
N LEU A 37 0.15 3.15 -0.61
CA LEU A 37 0.04 4.60 -0.46
C LEU A 37 1.42 5.28 -0.46
N GLN A 38 2.40 4.73 0.27
CA GLN A 38 3.77 5.24 0.30
C GLN A 38 4.40 5.25 -1.10
N ARG A 39 4.28 4.14 -1.84
CA ARG A 39 4.76 4.06 -3.24
C ARG A 39 4.08 5.08 -4.15
N CYS A 40 2.76 5.25 -4.00
CA CYS A 40 2.02 6.23 -4.78
C CYS A 40 2.47 7.68 -4.51
N ILE A 41 2.68 8.04 -3.24
CA ILE A 41 3.11 9.38 -2.82
C ILE A 41 4.50 9.68 -3.39
N VAL A 42 5.45 8.76 -3.24
CA VAL A 42 6.83 8.92 -3.72
C VAL A 42 6.88 9.04 -5.25
N THR A 43 6.02 8.30 -5.96
CA THR A 43 5.91 8.41 -7.42
C THR A 43 5.39 9.77 -7.87
N ARG A 44 4.46 10.38 -7.11
CA ARG A 44 3.91 11.70 -7.40
C ARG A 44 4.81 12.86 -6.99
N LEU A 45 5.68 12.64 -6.02
CA LEU A 45 6.65 13.61 -5.54
C LEU A 45 8.06 13.09 -5.79
N PRO A 46 8.48 12.92 -7.06
CA PRO A 46 9.77 12.32 -7.36
C PRO A 46 10.93 13.22 -6.90
N ALA A 47 12.09 12.60 -6.74
CA ALA A 47 13.33 13.34 -6.53
C ALA A 47 13.59 14.31 -7.71
N PRO A 48 14.27 15.44 -7.46
CA PRO A 48 14.70 16.35 -8.52
C PRO A 48 15.50 15.60 -9.59
N ALA A 49 15.29 15.95 -10.86
CA ALA A 49 16.00 15.34 -11.98
C ALA A 49 17.52 15.47 -11.79
N GLY A 50 18.24 14.36 -11.93
CA GLY A 50 19.69 14.30 -11.72
C GLY A 50 20.12 14.12 -10.26
N SER A 51 19.20 14.04 -9.31
CA SER A 51 19.53 13.68 -7.93
C SER A 51 19.84 12.19 -7.82
N THR A 52 20.99 11.87 -7.22
CA THR A 52 21.33 10.50 -6.79
C THR A 52 21.04 10.28 -5.31
N GLU A 53 20.53 11.29 -4.60
CA GLU A 53 20.21 11.15 -3.19
C GLU A 53 18.92 10.35 -3.00
N PRO A 54 18.89 9.39 -2.05
CA PRO A 54 17.69 8.63 -1.73
C PRO A 54 16.66 9.45 -0.94
N SER A 55 17.00 10.70 -0.59
CA SER A 55 16.13 11.62 0.12
C SER A 55 16.10 12.99 -0.55
N TRP A 56 14.94 13.66 -0.56
CA TRP A 56 14.77 15.00 -1.13
C TRP A 56 13.73 15.79 -0.34
N ALA A 57 13.83 17.12 -0.38
CA ALA A 57 12.90 18.00 0.32
C ALA A 57 11.70 18.36 -0.56
N VAL A 58 10.50 18.24 0.00
CA VAL A 58 9.23 18.70 -0.57
C VAL A 58 8.52 19.63 0.40
N SER A 59 7.55 20.41 -0.07
CA SER A 59 6.69 21.17 0.85
C SER A 59 5.70 20.23 1.56
N GLY A 60 5.37 20.54 2.81
CA GLY A 60 4.34 19.80 3.55
C GLY A 60 2.98 19.85 2.87
N PHE A 61 2.68 20.96 2.18
CA PHE A 61 1.47 21.09 1.35
C PHE A 61 1.46 20.08 0.19
N ALA A 62 2.57 19.92 -0.53
CA ALA A 62 2.68 18.96 -1.62
C ALA A 62 2.50 17.52 -1.10
N LEU A 63 3.05 17.20 0.08
CA LEU A 63 2.88 15.91 0.73
C LEU A 63 1.43 15.58 1.06
N VAL A 64 0.69 16.53 1.67
CA VAL A 64 -0.74 16.36 1.96
C VAL A 64 -1.56 16.20 0.68
N GLY A 65 -1.24 17.00 -0.35
CA GLY A 65 -1.88 16.89 -1.66
C GLY A 65 -1.67 15.53 -2.32
N ALA A 66 -0.43 15.02 -2.28
CA ALA A 66 -0.09 13.70 -2.81
C ALA A 66 -0.80 12.57 -2.05
N TYR A 67 -0.86 12.65 -0.71
CA TYR A 67 -1.61 11.69 0.10
C TYR A 67 -3.08 11.65 -0.31
N ARG A 68 -3.75 12.81 -0.36
CA ARG A 68 -5.17 12.90 -0.76
C ARG A 68 -5.43 12.35 -2.17
N ALA A 69 -4.49 12.51 -3.09
CA ALA A 69 -4.59 11.99 -4.45
C ALA A 69 -4.30 10.48 -4.56
N CYS A 70 -3.62 9.90 -3.57
CA CYS A 70 -3.27 8.48 -3.50
C CYS A 70 -4.27 7.68 -2.65
N GLU A 71 -4.98 8.35 -1.76
CA GLU A 71 -5.91 7.71 -0.84
C GLU A 71 -7.25 7.39 -1.54
N PRO A 72 -7.70 6.12 -1.52
CA PRO A 72 -8.87 5.69 -2.27
C PRO A 72 -10.21 6.28 -1.78
N ASP A 73 -10.30 6.68 -0.50
CA ASP A 73 -11.49 7.27 0.12
C ASP A 73 -11.14 8.63 0.77
N ALA A 74 -10.69 9.63 -0.01
CA ALA A 74 -10.16 10.91 0.50
C ALA A 74 -11.04 11.65 1.53
N GLY A 75 -12.32 11.28 1.66
CA GLY A 75 -13.26 11.77 2.69
C GLY A 75 -13.30 10.97 4.00
N ARG A 76 -12.60 9.83 4.11
CA ARG A 76 -12.53 8.96 5.30
C ARG A 76 -11.15 8.96 5.97
N ALA A 77 -10.11 9.44 5.29
CA ALA A 77 -8.78 9.54 5.86
C ALA A 77 -8.74 10.45 7.10
N THR A 78 -8.18 9.94 8.19
CA THR A 78 -7.94 10.72 9.42
C THR A 78 -6.52 11.27 9.47
N ALA A 79 -6.28 12.23 10.36
CA ALA A 79 -4.92 12.72 10.65
C ALA A 79 -4.00 11.61 11.18
N SER A 80 -4.56 10.60 11.86
CA SER A 80 -3.80 9.44 12.35
C SER A 80 -3.36 8.54 11.19
N ASP A 81 -4.24 8.31 10.21
CA ASP A 81 -3.92 7.52 9.01
C ASP A 81 -2.81 8.19 8.19
N PHE A 82 -2.88 9.51 8.03
CA PHE A 82 -1.81 10.29 7.42
C PHE A 82 -0.49 10.12 8.16
N GLY A 83 -0.50 10.26 9.49
CA GLY A 83 0.70 10.09 10.32
C GLY A 83 1.36 8.74 10.13
N GLN A 84 0.59 7.65 10.18
CA GLN A 84 1.10 6.29 10.01
C GLN A 84 1.68 6.01 8.62
N VAL A 85 1.15 6.65 7.57
CA VAL A 85 1.66 6.51 6.20
C VAL A 85 2.95 7.30 6.03
N VAL A 86 2.99 8.53 6.56
CA VAL A 86 4.08 9.47 6.37
C VAL A 86 5.30 9.16 7.23
N GLU A 87 5.12 8.61 8.44
CA GLU A 87 6.22 8.27 9.35
C GLU A 87 7.29 7.35 8.71
N GLY A 88 6.87 6.47 7.79
CA GLY A 88 7.79 5.56 7.09
C GLY A 88 8.56 6.17 5.93
N ILE A 89 8.20 7.37 5.46
CA ILE A 89 8.79 7.98 4.26
C ILE A 89 9.19 9.44 4.42
N ALA A 90 8.85 10.10 5.52
CA ALA A 90 9.07 11.53 5.66
C ALA A 90 9.55 11.93 7.06
N ARG A 91 10.43 12.93 7.08
CA ARG A 91 10.95 13.56 8.30
C ARG A 91 10.84 15.07 8.19
N TRP A 92 10.27 15.72 9.20
CA TRP A 92 10.18 17.18 9.27
C TRP A 92 11.57 17.79 9.37
N GLU A 93 11.85 18.82 8.58
CA GLU A 93 13.09 19.59 8.71
C GLU A 93 12.92 20.60 9.84
N SER A 94 13.80 20.53 10.85
CA SER A 94 13.68 21.33 12.08
C SER A 94 13.85 22.84 11.85
N GLU A 95 14.51 23.22 10.76
CA GLU A 95 14.80 24.62 10.41
C GLU A 95 13.70 25.26 9.57
N ASP A 96 12.91 24.45 8.84
CA ASP A 96 11.81 24.93 8.00
C ASP A 96 10.58 24.03 8.15
N VAL A 97 9.63 24.48 8.97
CA VAL A 97 8.37 23.77 9.25
C VAL A 97 7.47 23.61 8.02
N SER A 98 7.74 24.35 6.94
CA SER A 98 7.01 24.22 5.68
C SER A 98 7.54 23.09 4.81
N ARG A 99 8.68 22.49 5.16
CA ARG A 99 9.38 21.46 4.38
C ARG A 99 9.47 20.14 5.11
N VAL A 100 9.42 19.09 4.31
CA VAL A 100 9.54 17.71 4.75
C VAL A 100 10.55 17.02 3.86
N ARG A 101 11.48 16.31 4.47
CA ARG A 101 12.40 15.44 3.76
C ARG A 101 11.72 14.11 3.50
N LEU A 102 11.45 13.82 2.24
CA LEU A 102 11.01 12.50 1.79
C LEU A 102 12.22 11.59 1.59
N THR A 103 12.04 10.31 1.88
CA THR A 103 13.00 9.24 1.65
C THR A 103 12.34 8.16 0.82
N GLN A 104 13.03 7.66 -0.21
CA GLN A 104 12.54 6.55 -0.99
C GLN A 104 12.45 5.29 -0.11
N PRO A 105 11.30 4.61 -0.03
CA PRO A 105 11.18 3.39 0.76
C PRO A 105 12.12 2.32 0.19
N ALA A 106 12.80 1.59 1.08
CA ALA A 106 13.84 0.62 0.72
C ALA A 106 13.37 -0.47 -0.27
N GLU A 107 12.07 -0.77 -0.30
CA GLU A 107 11.46 -1.71 -1.24
C GLU A 107 11.31 -1.16 -2.68
N SER A 108 11.49 0.15 -2.88
CA SER A 108 11.36 0.82 -4.19
C SER A 108 12.70 1.22 -4.82
N ALA A 109 13.82 0.84 -4.22
CA ALA A 109 15.18 1.15 -4.69
C ALA A 109 15.81 0.02 -5.54
N ARG A 110 15.00 -0.88 -6.11
CA ARG A 110 15.44 -1.97 -6.99
C ARG A 110 15.08 -1.71 -8.44
#